data_AF-B0DLE3-F1
#
_entry.id   AF-B0DLE3-F1
#
_cell.length_a   1.000
_cell.length_b   1.000
_cell.length_c   1.000
_cell.angle_alpha   90.00
_cell.angle_beta   90.00
_cell.angle_gamma   90.00
#
_symmetry.space_group_name_H-M   'P 1'
#
loop_
_entity.id
_entity.type
_entity.pdbx_description
1 polymer ?
#
loop_
_entity_poly.entity_id
_entity_poly.type
_entity_poly.pdbx_seq_one_letter_code
_entity_poly.pdbx_strand_id
1 'polypeptide(L)' 'MWSIRDKDAPVVADEVYRHLLSVEQPDSTQAARALHHAVARLRRESPEISFLSWVPFIHIGR' A
#
# COMPACT_ATOMS: atom_id res chain seq x y z
N MET A 1 -4.37 12.10 10.57
CA MET A 1 -3.59 11.46 9.49
C MET A 1 -2.39 12.34 9.17
N TRP A 2 -1.25 11.73 8.88
CA TRP A 2 0.02 12.42 8.60
C TRP A 2 0.19 12.66 7.10
N SER A 3 1.03 13.64 6.75
CA SER A 3 1.44 13.87 5.36
C SER A 3 2.23 12.67 4.84
N ILE A 4 1.93 12.26 3.61
CA ILE A 4 2.70 11.26 2.86
C ILE A 4 3.54 11.96 1.80
N ARG A 5 4.59 11.31 1.30
CA ARG A 5 5.38 11.86 0.20
C ARG A 5 4.71 11.54 -1.13
N ASP A 6 4.69 12.52 -2.02
CA ASP A 6 4.08 12.40 -3.36
C ASP A 6 4.68 11.24 -4.18
N LYS A 7 5.93 10.86 -3.94
CA LYS A 7 6.57 9.73 -4.62
C LYS A 7 6.17 8.36 -4.08
N ASP A 8 5.74 8.26 -2.82
CA ASP A 8 5.43 6.98 -2.17
C ASP A 8 3.96 6.60 -2.42
N ALA A 9 3.08 7.60 -2.49
CA ALA A 9 1.64 7.38 -2.67
C ALA A 9 1.28 6.60 -3.94
N PRO A 10 1.85 6.91 -5.14
CA PRO A 10 1.56 6.15 -6.35
C PRO A 10 2.01 4.70 -6.27
N VAL A 11 3.17 4.42 -5.66
CA VAL A 11 3.69 3.04 -5.50
C VAL A 11 2.72 2.20 -4.65
N VAL A 12 2.20 2.77 -3.57
CA VAL A 12 1.25 2.07 -2.69
C VAL A 12 -0.09 1.87 -3.38
N ALA A 13 -0.65 2.92 -3.99
CA ALA A 13 -1.93 2.83 -4.69
C ALA A 13 -1.88 1.80 -5.83
N ASP A 14 -0.82 1.85 -6.64
CA ASP A 14 -0.59 0.93 -7.74
C ASP A 14 -0.58 -0.54 -7.28
N GLU A 15 0.15 -0.86 -6.21
CA GLU A 15 0.20 -2.23 -5.69
C GLU A 15 -1.12 -2.66 -5.04
N VAL A 16 -1.80 -1.77 -4.30
CA VAL A 16 -3.10 -2.07 -3.70
C VAL A 16 -4.13 -2.40 -4.77
N TYR A 17 -4.29 -1.52 -5.77
CA TYR A 17 -5.28 -1.73 -6.83
C TYR A 17 -4.90 -2.89 -7.74
N ARG A 18 -3.61 -3.11 -8.05
CA ARG A 18 -3.18 -4.31 -8.77
C ARG A 18 -3.61 -5.58 -8.05
N HIS A 19 -3.45 -5.64 -6.72
CA HIS A 19 -3.85 -6.81 -5.95
C HIS A 19 -5.37 -7.02 -5.97
N LEU A 20 -6.14 -5.96 -5.68
CA LEU A 20 -7.61 -6.04 -5.59
C LEU A 20 -8.30 -6.26 -6.94
N LEU A 21 -7.72 -5.75 -8.02
CA LEU A 21 -8.26 -5.84 -9.38
C LEU A 21 -7.63 -6.98 -10.20
N SER A 22 -6.84 -7.85 -9.57
CA SER A 22 -6.23 -9.02 -10.24
C SER A 22 -7.23 -10.12 -10.60
N VAL A 23 -8.45 -10.03 -10.07
CA VAL A 23 -9.56 -10.98 -10.26
C VAL A 23 -10.75 -10.26 -10.89
N GLU A 24 -11.64 -11.01 -11.57
CA GLU A 24 -12.81 -10.44 -12.26
C GLU A 24 -13.75 -9.65 -11.33
N GLN A 25 -13.87 -10.08 -10.07
CA GLN A 25 -14.67 -9.40 -9.04
C GLN A 25 -13.75 -8.99 -7.88
N PRO A 26 -13.54 -7.68 -7.66
CA PRO A 26 -12.70 -7.20 -6.57
C PRO A 26 -13.24 -7.64 -5.21
N ASP A 27 -12.37 -8.24 -4.40
CA ASP A 27 -12.68 -8.70 -3.05
C ASP A 27 -12.15 -7.69 -2.01
N SER A 28 -13.05 -6.91 -1.41
CA SER A 28 -12.67 -5.91 -0.41
C SER A 28 -12.04 -6.52 0.85
N THR A 29 -12.31 -7.80 1.14
CA THR A 29 -11.72 -8.49 2.30
C THR A 29 -10.21 -8.66 2.16
N GLN A 30 -9.68 -8.51 0.94
CA GLN A 30 -8.25 -8.53 0.67
C GLN A 30 -7.58 -7.15 0.85
N ALA A 31 -8.30 -6.09 1.20
CA ALA A 31 -7.73 -4.74 1.31
C ALA A 31 -6.56 -4.65 2.31
N ALA A 32 -6.68 -5.31 3.47
CA ALA A 32 -5.58 -5.39 4.44
C ALA A 32 -4.34 -6.10 3.86
N ARG A 33 -4.55 -7.17 3.10
CA ARG A 33 -3.49 -7.95 2.46
C ARG A 33 -2.85 -7.18 1.31
N ALA A 34 -3.65 -6.51 0.50
CA ALA A 34 -3.19 -5.62 -0.56
C ALA A 34 -2.28 -4.52 0.00
N LEU A 35 -2.69 -3.88 1.10
CA LEU A 35 -1.89 -2.87 1.78
C LEU A 35 -0.57 -3.43 2.34
N HIS A 36 -0.61 -4.64 2.91
CA HIS A 36 0.59 -5.32 3.39
C HIS A 36 1.61 -5.52 2.25
N HIS A 37 1.16 -5.99 1.08
CA HIS A 37 2.02 -6.15 -0.09
C HIS A 37 2.56 -4.81 -0.61
N ALA A 38 1.72 -3.78 -0.64
CA ALA A 38 2.11 -2.43 -1.06
C ALA A 38 3.21 -1.83 -0.19
N VAL A 39 3.08 -1.91 1.14
CA VAL A 39 4.12 -1.44 2.07
C VAL A 39 5.40 -2.28 1.96
N ALA A 40 5.29 -3.60 1.77
CA ALA A 40 6.45 -4.46 1.57
C ALA A 40 7.20 -4.13 0.27
N ARG A 41 6.48 -3.81 -0.81
CA ARG A 41 7.05 -3.38 -2.08
C ARG A 41 7.75 -2.03 -1.95
N LEU A 42 7.09 -1.04 -1.34
CA LEU A 42 7.67 0.29 -1.11
C LEU A 42 9.00 0.21 -0.33
N ARG A 43 9.07 -0.64 0.70
CA ARG A 43 10.31 -0.88 1.47
C ARG A 43 11.42 -1.57 0.68
N ARG A 44 11.07 -2.42 -0.29
CA ARG A 44 12.04 -3.13 -1.13
C ARG A 44 12.62 -2.22 -2.21
N GLU A 45 11.79 -1.38 -2.82
CA GLU A 45 12.19 -0.44 -3.86
C GLU A 45 13.00 0.75 -3.31
N SER A 46 12.92 1.01 -1.99
CA SER A 46 13.69 2.05 -1.31
C SER A 46 14.31 1.50 -0.02
N PRO A 47 15.51 0.88 -0.09
CA PRO A 47 16.18 0.27 1.07
C PRO A 47 16.41 1.25 2.23
N GLU A 48 16.65 2.53 1.91
CA GLU A 48 16.88 3.62 2.87
C GLU A 48 15.58 4.39 3.23
N ILE A 49 14.40 3.80 2.99
CA ILE A 49 13.15 4.51 3.23
C ILE A 49 12.91 4.75 4.72
N SER A 50 12.68 6.01 5.08
CA SER A 50 12.36 6.38 6.47
C SER A 50 11.07 5.70 6.94
N PHE A 51 11.03 5.33 8.21
CA PHE A 51 9.84 4.84 8.92
C PHE A 51 8.59 5.71 8.64
N LEU A 52 8.75 7.02 8.64
CA LEU A 52 7.66 7.97 8.38
C LEU A 52 7.05 7.88 6.97
N SER A 53 7.73 7.22 6.05
CA SER A 53 7.29 7.13 4.66
C SER A 53 6.25 6.03 4.43
N TRP A 54 6.19 5.01 5.29
CA TRP A 54 5.28 3.88 5.11
C TRP A 54 4.27 3.68 6.25
N VAL A 55 4.57 4.18 7.45
CA VAL A 55 3.69 4.10 8.63
C VAL A 55 2.32 4.75 8.44
N PRO A 56 2.16 5.86 7.68
CA PRO A 56 0.84 6.47 7.50
C PRO A 56 -0.16 5.60 6.73
N PHE A 57 0.31 4.57 6.00
CA PHE A 57 -0.55 3.66 5.26
C PHE A 57 -1.17 2.63 6.20
N ILE A 58 -2.42 2.87 6.60
CA ILE A 58 -3.19 2.01 7.50
C ILE A 58 -4.48 1.54 6.82
N HIS A 59 -4.91 0.33 7.15
CA HIS A 59 -6.22 -0.20 6.80
C HIS A 59 -7.08 -0.27 8.07
N ILE A 60 -8.31 0.24 7.99
CA ILE A 60 -9.30 0.17 9.05
C ILE A 60 -10.58 -0.36 8.43
N GLY A 61 -11.03 -1.53 8.87
CA GLY A 61 -12.27 -2.13 8.38
C GLY A 61 -12.17 -3.64 8.16
N ARG A 62 -13.16 -4.14 7.43
CA ARG A 62 -13.26 -5.50 6.92
C ARG A 62 -13.43 -5.47 5.41
#